data_AF-X1LLU8-F1
#
_entry.id   AF-X1LLU8-F1
#
_cell.length_a   1.000
_cell.length_b   1.000
_cell.length_c   1.000
_cell.angle_alpha   90.00
_cell.angle_beta   90.00
_cell.angle_gamma   90.00
#
_symmetry.space_group_name_H-M   'P 1'
#
loop_
_entity.id
_entity.type
_entity.pdbx_description
1 polymer ?
#
loop_
_entity_poly.entity_id
_entity_poly.type
_entity_poly.pdbx_seq_one_letter_code
_entity_poly.pdbx_strand_id
1 'polypeptide(L)'
;MFQSYEEALKAILEKAQEIVARETLRRRPPRVVAPPPPRIIHRVPEERDEIPMMVARIPPEPYWRTHAMLQTEHKRKAVTIEPILQFTSILAVWIEQINPEFVYVGYDNHNCRLPEPSLAETMKLIEQLEVFTEVRTKTIRKAWWEPSKG
;
A
#
# COMPACT_ATOMS: atom_id res chain seq x y z
N MET A 1 37.71 0.53 12.50
CA MET A 1 36.50 -0.14 13.02
C MET A 1 35.69 0.82 13.89
N PHE A 2 35.27 1.98 13.39
CA PHE A 2 34.22 2.85 13.98
C PHE A 2 33.61 3.86 12.98
N GLN A 3 34.00 3.85 11.69
CA GLN A 3 33.46 4.78 10.68
C GLN A 3 32.02 4.46 10.26
N SER A 4 31.64 3.17 10.16
CA SER A 4 30.30 2.82 9.63
C SER A 4 29.14 3.14 10.59
N TYR A 5 29.37 3.16 11.91
CA TYR A 5 28.32 3.44 12.89
C TYR A 5 28.07 4.94 13.05
N GLU A 6 29.13 5.76 13.10
CA GLU A 6 28.99 7.22 13.14
C GLU A 6 28.38 7.76 11.84
N GLU A 7 28.73 7.19 10.68
CA GLU A 7 28.12 7.54 9.39
C GLU A 7 26.64 7.17 9.31
N ALA A 8 26.26 5.99 9.81
CA ALA A 8 24.87 5.59 9.89
C ALA A 8 24.06 6.49 10.84
N LEU A 9 24.62 6.84 12.01
CA LEU A 9 23.95 7.73 12.97
C LEU A 9 23.77 9.14 12.40
N LYS A 10 24.77 9.64 11.68
CA LYS A 10 24.73 10.96 11.04
C LYS A 10 23.70 11.01 9.91
N ALA A 11 23.60 9.96 9.09
CA ALA A 11 22.58 9.85 8.05
C ALA A 11 21.15 9.75 8.62
N ILE A 12 20.99 9.11 9.78
CA ILE A 12 19.70 9.02 10.48
C ILE A 12 19.31 10.38 11.07
N LEU A 13 20.26 11.08 11.71
CA LEU A 13 20.04 12.42 12.28
C LEU A 13 19.71 13.47 11.20
N GLU A 14 20.37 13.40 10.05
CA GLU A 14 20.13 14.30 8.92
C GLU A 14 18.76 14.06 8.29
N LYS A 15 18.34 12.79 8.14
CA LYS A 15 16.97 12.44 7.72
C LYS A 15 15.90 12.92 8.71
N ALA A 16 16.16 12.80 10.02
CA ALA A 16 15.20 13.24 11.03
C ALA A 16 15.02 14.77 11.02
N GLN A 17 16.09 15.53 10.81
CA GLN A 17 16.02 17.00 10.70
C GLN A 17 15.32 17.45 9.42
N GLU A 18 15.49 16.74 8.30
CA GLU A 18 14.76 17.02 7.05
C GLU A 18 13.24 16.76 7.20
N ILE A 19 12.84 15.72 7.94
CA ILE A 19 11.44 15.39 8.21
C ILE A 19 10.76 16.52 8.99
N VAL A 20 11.40 17.04 10.04
CA VAL A 20 10.88 18.14 10.88
C VAL A 20 10.80 19.47 10.10
N ALA A 21 11.76 19.74 9.21
CA ALA A 21 11.73 20.93 8.35
C ALA A 21 10.62 20.86 7.27
N ARG A 22 10.29 19.66 6.79
CA ARG A 22 9.15 19.46 5.87
C ARG A 22 7.80 19.57 6.59
N GLU A 23 7.75 19.26 7.88
CA GLU A 23 6.52 19.32 8.68
C GLU A 23 6.06 20.75 8.97
N THR A 24 7.01 21.69 9.09
CA THR A 24 6.74 23.13 9.28
C THR A 24 6.19 23.82 8.02
N LEU A 25 6.27 23.20 6.84
CA LEU A 25 5.60 23.64 5.59
C LEU A 25 4.18 23.04 5.42
N ARG A 26 3.71 22.17 6.33
CA ARG A 26 2.37 21.54 6.29
C ARG A 26 1.23 22.45 6.78
N ARG A 27 1.23 23.75 6.49
CA ARG A 27 -0.03 24.52 6.47
C ARG A 27 -0.57 24.50 5.03
N ARG A 28 -1.62 23.71 4.80
CA ARG A 28 -2.24 23.55 3.49
C ARG A 28 -2.82 24.88 2.97
N PRO A 29 -2.58 25.30 1.71
CA PRO A 29 -3.48 26.21 1.02
C PRO A 29 -4.82 25.50 0.73
N PRO A 30 -5.93 26.24 0.55
CA PRO A 30 -7.26 25.67 0.41
C PRO A 30 -7.38 24.72 -0.79
N ARG A 31 -8.17 23.66 -0.59
CA ARG A 31 -8.39 22.55 -1.54
C ARG A 31 -9.04 23.08 -2.83
N VAL A 32 -8.32 23.05 -3.95
CA VAL A 32 -8.94 23.09 -5.28
C VAL A 32 -9.33 21.66 -5.63
N VAL A 33 -10.61 21.44 -5.90
CA VAL A 33 -11.16 20.12 -6.24
C VAL A 33 -10.65 19.73 -7.62
N ALA A 34 -9.60 18.89 -7.68
CA ALA A 34 -9.15 18.28 -8.93
C ALA A 34 -10.11 17.15 -9.32
N PRO A 35 -10.41 16.97 -10.63
CA PRO A 35 -11.22 15.86 -11.10
C PRO A 35 -10.56 14.51 -10.75
N PRO A 36 -11.34 13.43 -10.61
CA PRO A 36 -10.83 12.12 -10.24
C PRO A 36 -9.73 11.67 -11.22
N PRO A 37 -8.69 10.96 -10.75
CA PRO A 37 -7.65 10.45 -11.63
C PRO A 37 -8.26 9.50 -12.68
N PRO A 38 -7.68 9.45 -13.89
CA PRO A 38 -8.19 8.60 -14.96
C PRO A 38 -8.24 7.15 -14.48
N ARG A 39 -9.43 6.55 -14.61
CA ARG A 39 -9.66 5.12 -14.43
C ARG A 39 -9.05 4.42 -15.63
N ILE A 40 -7.97 3.66 -15.45
CA ILE A 40 -7.44 2.82 -16.52
C ILE A 40 -8.46 1.70 -16.77
N ILE A 41 -9.26 1.88 -17.81
CA ILE A 41 -10.03 0.84 -18.49
C ILE A 41 -9.24 0.53 -19.77
N HIS A 42 -8.88 -0.74 -19.97
CA HIS A 42 -8.11 -1.25 -21.11
C HIS A 42 -8.56 -0.70 -22.48
N ARG A 43 -7.60 -0.36 -23.38
CA ARG A 43 -7.45 -0.88 -24.77
C ARG A 43 -6.34 -0.10 -25.55
N VAL A 44 -5.15 -0.69 -25.82
CA VAL A 44 -4.59 -1.29 -27.10
C VAL A 44 -3.87 -0.26 -28.02
N PRO A 45 -2.84 -0.63 -28.81
CA PRO A 45 -1.55 -1.30 -28.54
C PRO A 45 -0.36 -0.43 -29.04
N GLU A 46 0.88 -0.84 -28.80
CA GLU A 46 1.99 -0.86 -29.78
C GLU A 46 3.30 -1.17 -29.04
N GLU A 47 4.14 -1.95 -29.72
CA GLU A 47 5.44 -2.48 -29.30
C GLU A 47 5.40 -3.67 -28.31
N ARG A 48 5.26 -4.86 -28.92
CA ARG A 48 5.57 -6.16 -28.32
C ARG A 48 7.04 -6.45 -28.58
N ASP A 49 7.81 -6.62 -27.50
CA ASP A 49 8.92 -7.57 -27.47
C ASP A 49 8.78 -8.44 -26.22
N GLU A 50 8.28 -9.66 -26.47
CA GLU A 50 8.53 -10.90 -25.74
C GLU A 50 8.47 -10.89 -24.20
N ILE A 51 7.31 -10.58 -23.63
CA ILE A 51 6.92 -11.21 -22.35
C ILE A 51 6.07 -12.45 -22.70
N PRO A 52 6.54 -13.68 -22.44
CA PRO A 52 5.77 -14.88 -22.69
C PRO A 52 4.38 -14.75 -22.05
N MET A 53 3.35 -14.84 -22.89
CA MET A 53 1.92 -14.75 -22.54
C MET A 53 1.50 -15.67 -21.37
N MET A 54 2.34 -16.66 -21.03
CA MET A 54 2.15 -17.56 -19.88
C MET A 54 2.29 -16.86 -18.51
N VAL A 55 3.00 -15.72 -18.41
CA VAL A 55 3.16 -14.97 -17.15
C VAL A 55 1.92 -14.13 -16.81
N ALA A 56 1.07 -13.79 -17.80
CA ALA A 56 -0.06 -12.89 -17.61
C ALA A 56 -1.21 -13.47 -16.76
N ARG A 57 -1.23 -14.79 -16.50
CA ARG A 57 -2.25 -15.45 -15.68
C ARG A 57 -1.90 -15.58 -14.21
N ILE A 58 -0.61 -15.55 -13.88
CA ILE A 58 -0.17 -15.68 -12.48
C ILE A 58 0.07 -14.28 -11.97
N PRO A 59 -0.74 -13.79 -11.02
CA PRO A 59 -0.47 -12.52 -10.39
C PRO A 59 0.98 -12.50 -9.89
N PRO A 60 1.78 -11.44 -10.18
CA PRO A 60 3.15 -11.38 -9.70
C PRO A 60 3.16 -11.46 -8.17
N GLU A 61 4.18 -12.11 -7.60
CA GLU A 61 4.30 -12.24 -6.15
C GLU A 61 4.27 -10.86 -5.47
N PRO A 62 3.75 -10.77 -4.23
CA PRO A 62 3.66 -9.51 -3.50
C PRO A 62 4.98 -8.73 -3.46
N TYR A 63 6.11 -9.43 -3.30
CA TYR A 63 7.45 -8.82 -3.33
C TYR A 63 7.72 -8.04 -4.61
N TRP A 64 7.46 -8.63 -5.79
CA TRP A 64 7.72 -7.99 -7.08
C TRP A 64 6.82 -6.77 -7.32
N ARG A 65 5.57 -6.80 -6.83
CA ARG A 65 4.68 -5.64 -6.89
C ARG A 65 5.18 -4.50 -6.03
N THR A 66 5.59 -4.80 -4.80
CA THR A 66 6.17 -3.80 -3.88
C THR A 66 7.44 -3.21 -4.50
N HIS A 67 8.33 -4.05 -5.01
CA HIS A 67 9.56 -3.60 -5.66
C HIS A 67 9.27 -2.64 -6.84
N ALA A 68 8.33 -3.00 -7.72
CA ALA A 68 7.92 -2.12 -8.82
C ALA A 68 7.35 -0.78 -8.33
N MET A 69 6.52 -0.79 -7.27
CA MET A 69 5.98 0.44 -6.67
C MET A 69 7.07 1.32 -6.04
N LEU A 70 8.12 0.73 -5.48
CA LEU A 70 9.27 1.47 -4.93
C LEU A 70 10.12 2.10 -6.04
N GLN A 71 10.33 1.39 -7.16
CA GLN A 71 11.07 1.91 -8.32
C GLN A 71 10.28 2.94 -9.14
N THR A 72 8.96 3.05 -8.93
CA THR A 72 8.13 4.03 -9.64
C THR A 72 8.40 5.44 -9.13
N GLU A 73 8.88 6.33 -10.01
CA GLU A 73 9.21 7.74 -9.70
C GLU A 73 7.99 8.65 -9.52
N HIS A 74 6.80 8.16 -9.87
CA HIS A 74 5.58 8.97 -9.77
C HIS A 74 5.31 9.37 -8.32
N LYS A 75 5.18 10.69 -8.09
CA LYS A 75 5.05 11.29 -6.74
C LYS A 75 3.79 10.86 -6.00
N ARG A 76 2.73 10.53 -6.73
CA ARG A 76 1.42 10.16 -6.17
C ARG A 76 1.19 8.68 -6.38
N LYS A 77 1.14 7.91 -5.30
CA LYS A 77 0.92 6.47 -5.33
C LYS A 77 -0.33 6.14 -4.55
N ALA A 78 -1.00 5.06 -4.94
CA ALA A 78 -2.10 4.48 -4.20
C ALA A 78 -1.91 2.98 -4.16
N VAL A 79 -2.32 2.34 -3.06
CA VAL A 79 -2.27 0.88 -2.90
C VAL A 79 -3.70 0.37 -2.71
N THR A 80 -4.01 -0.79 -3.28
CA THR A 80 -5.29 -1.46 -3.08
C THR A 80 -5.03 -2.88 -2.58
N ILE A 81 -5.59 -3.20 -1.42
CA ILE A 81 -5.50 -4.49 -0.74
C ILE A 81 -6.88 -5.15 -0.81
N GLU A 82 -7.21 -5.65 -2.00
CA GLU A 82 -8.52 -6.24 -2.28
C GLU A 82 -8.42 -7.49 -3.17
N PRO A 83 -9.08 -8.60 -2.78
CA PRO A 83 -9.52 -8.86 -1.41
C PRO A 83 -8.32 -8.97 -0.47
N ILE A 84 -8.45 -8.51 0.77
CA ILE A 84 -7.44 -8.74 1.80
C ILE A 84 -7.39 -10.23 2.16
N LEU A 85 -6.20 -10.80 2.05
CA LEU A 85 -5.90 -12.19 2.41
C LEU A 85 -5.04 -12.22 3.67
N GLN A 86 -4.90 -13.39 4.29
CA GLN A 86 -3.99 -13.60 5.41
C GLN A 86 -2.61 -13.00 5.09
N PHE A 87 -2.11 -12.21 6.03
CA PHE A 87 -0.89 -11.43 5.87
C PHE A 87 -0.06 -11.51 7.16
N THR A 88 1.20 -11.10 7.07
CA THR A 88 2.06 -10.91 8.23
C THR A 88 2.32 -9.42 8.43
N SER A 89 2.88 -9.05 9.58
CA SER A 89 3.20 -7.65 9.91
C SER A 89 4.09 -6.93 8.88
N ILE A 90 4.78 -7.67 8.00
CA ILE A 90 5.60 -7.10 6.94
C ILE A 90 4.80 -6.29 5.91
N LEU A 91 3.50 -6.57 5.76
CA LEU A 91 2.63 -5.87 4.80
C LEU A 91 2.57 -4.37 5.10
N ALA A 92 2.41 -3.99 6.37
CA ALA A 92 2.40 -2.59 6.79
C ALA A 92 3.73 -1.89 6.47
N VAL A 93 4.86 -2.57 6.73
CA VAL A 93 6.21 -2.06 6.44
C VAL A 93 6.40 -1.80 4.95
N TRP A 94 5.95 -2.71 4.09
CA TRP A 94 6.02 -2.52 2.64
C TRP A 94 5.17 -1.34 2.17
N ILE A 95 3.96 -1.18 2.72
CA ILE A 95 3.07 -0.07 2.36
C ILE A 95 3.64 1.28 2.82
N GLU A 96 4.23 1.33 4.01
CA GLU A 96 4.92 2.51 4.53
C GLU A 96 6.08 2.93 3.61
N GLN A 97 6.89 1.98 3.15
CA GLN A 97 7.98 2.25 2.22
C GLN A 97 7.49 2.75 0.85
N ILE A 98 6.34 2.26 0.37
CA ILE A 98 5.71 2.77 -0.85
C ILE A 98 5.30 4.24 -0.70
N ASN A 99 4.96 4.67 0.53
CA ASN A 99 4.46 6.01 0.86
C ASN A 99 3.28 6.46 -0.04
N PRO A 100 2.16 5.70 -0.06
CA PRO A 100 1.00 6.06 -0.85
C PRO A 100 0.22 7.23 -0.24
N GLU A 101 -0.51 7.99 -1.07
CA GLU A 101 -1.44 9.01 -0.61
C GLU A 101 -2.63 8.40 0.14
N PHE A 102 -3.09 7.24 -0.31
CA PHE A 102 -4.14 6.48 0.34
C PHE A 102 -4.04 4.98 0.01
N VAL A 103 -4.67 4.17 0.85
CA VAL A 103 -4.76 2.72 0.72
C VAL A 103 -6.21 2.27 0.76
N TYR A 104 -6.64 1.47 -0.21
CA TYR A 104 -7.92 0.77 -0.15
C TYR A 104 -7.77 -0.58 0.55
N VAL A 105 -8.68 -0.89 1.47
CA VAL A 105 -8.74 -2.19 2.17
C VAL A 105 -10.15 -2.74 2.10
N GLY A 106 -10.29 -4.00 1.66
CA GLY A 106 -11.60 -4.63 1.55
C GLY A 106 -11.54 -6.15 1.45
N TYR A 107 -12.58 -6.81 1.94
CA TYR A 107 -12.77 -8.26 1.91
C TYR A 107 -13.24 -8.72 0.53
N ASP A 108 -13.31 -10.03 0.35
CA ASP A 108 -13.92 -10.60 -0.84
C ASP A 108 -15.42 -10.27 -0.92
N ASN A 109 -15.80 -9.72 -2.08
CA ASN A 109 -17.16 -9.35 -2.43
C ASN A 109 -17.87 -10.40 -3.29
N HIS A 110 -17.14 -11.39 -3.81
CA HIS A 110 -17.68 -12.40 -4.73
C HIS A 110 -17.97 -13.74 -4.05
N ASN A 111 -17.87 -13.81 -2.72
CA ASN A 111 -18.12 -15.00 -1.90
C ASN A 111 -17.31 -16.23 -2.37
N CYS A 112 -16.09 -15.99 -2.84
CA CYS A 112 -15.09 -16.96 -3.22
C CYS A 112 -14.49 -17.69 -2.01
N ARG A 113 -14.79 -17.27 -0.77
CA ARG A 113 -14.30 -17.88 0.49
C ARG A 113 -12.79 -17.99 0.54
N LEU A 114 -12.12 -16.91 0.14
CA LEU A 114 -10.66 -16.80 0.15
C LEU A 114 -10.13 -16.84 1.59
N PRO A 115 -8.83 -17.12 1.80
CA PRO A 115 -8.21 -17.08 3.12
C PRO A 115 -8.13 -15.63 3.64
N GLU A 116 -9.27 -15.07 4.03
CA GLU A 116 -9.40 -13.75 4.64
C GLU A 116 -8.82 -13.77 6.07
N PRO A 117 -8.16 -12.70 6.51
CA PRO A 117 -7.79 -12.52 7.92
C PRO A 117 -9.04 -12.27 8.76
N SER A 118 -8.92 -12.42 10.08
CA SER A 118 -10.02 -12.07 10.98
C SER A 118 -10.32 -10.56 10.95
N LEU A 119 -11.54 -10.17 11.30
CA LEU A 119 -11.95 -8.78 11.43
C LEU A 119 -11.02 -8.02 12.38
N ALA A 120 -10.63 -8.65 13.49
CA ALA A 120 -9.69 -8.05 14.46
C ALA A 120 -8.31 -7.78 13.85
N GLU A 121 -7.76 -8.73 13.09
CA GLU A 121 -6.49 -8.56 12.39
C GLU A 121 -6.56 -7.47 11.33
N THR A 122 -7.65 -7.42 10.57
CA THR A 122 -7.87 -6.35 9.57
C THR A 122 -7.97 -4.98 10.21
N MET A 123 -8.75 -4.84 11.30
CA MET A 123 -8.87 -3.56 12.00
C MET A 123 -7.52 -3.11 12.55
N LYS A 124 -6.72 -4.04 13.08
CA LYS A 124 -5.35 -3.74 13.54
C LYS A 124 -4.45 -3.26 12.39
N LEU A 125 -4.54 -3.87 11.20
CA LEU A 125 -3.81 -3.39 10.03
C LEU A 125 -4.27 -1.98 9.63
N ILE A 126 -5.58 -1.72 9.60
CA ILE A 126 -6.13 -0.41 9.29
C ILE A 126 -5.57 0.64 10.25
N GLU A 127 -5.64 0.40 11.56
CA GLU A 127 -5.07 1.28 12.59
C GLU A 127 -3.58 1.55 12.36
N GLN A 128 -2.80 0.54 11.97
CA GLN A 128 -1.37 0.70 11.66
C GLN A 128 -1.14 1.56 10.41
N LEU A 129 -1.96 1.41 9.37
CA LEU A 129 -1.83 2.17 8.13
C LEU A 129 -2.27 3.63 8.30
N GLU A 130 -3.31 3.89 9.09
CA GLU A 130 -3.84 5.24 9.36
C GLU A 130 -2.82 6.16 10.06
N VAL A 131 -1.76 5.61 10.65
CA VAL A 131 -0.64 6.37 11.22
C VAL A 131 0.08 7.20 10.16
N PHE A 132 0.18 6.71 8.91
CA PHE A 132 1.02 7.34 7.88
C PHE A 132 0.33 7.59 6.54
N THR A 133 -0.83 7.00 6.28
CA THR A 133 -1.57 7.17 5.02
C THR A 133 -3.08 7.18 5.23
N GLU A 134 -3.85 7.77 4.31
CA GLU A 134 -5.31 7.76 4.38
C GLU A 134 -5.83 6.36 4.04
N VAL A 135 -6.55 5.70 4.95
CA VAL A 135 -7.17 4.40 4.67
C VAL A 135 -8.61 4.58 4.22
N ARG A 136 -8.97 3.93 3.12
CA ARG A 136 -10.33 3.89 2.57
C ARG A 136 -10.84 2.47 2.63
N THR A 137 -11.80 2.23 3.50
CA THR A 137 -12.41 0.90 3.65
C THR A 137 -13.49 0.68 2.60
N LYS A 138 -13.53 -0.55 2.06
CA LYS A 138 -14.69 -1.07 1.31
C LYS A 138 -15.46 -2.05 2.21
N THR A 139 -15.77 -3.24 1.72
CA THR A 139 -16.44 -4.26 2.51
C THR A 139 -15.52 -4.73 3.63
N ILE A 140 -15.90 -4.43 4.87
CA ILE A 140 -15.24 -4.95 6.07
C ILE A 140 -16.33 -5.64 6.89
N ARG A 141 -16.15 -6.94 7.11
CA ARG A 141 -17.06 -7.80 7.86
C ARG A 141 -16.23 -8.86 8.59
N LYS A 142 -16.88 -9.66 9.43
CA LYS A 142 -16.29 -10.92 9.86
C LYS A 142 -15.91 -11.77 8.65
N ALA A 143 -14.76 -12.42 8.71
CA ALA A 143 -14.36 -13.40 7.71
C ALA A 143 -15.42 -14.51 7.64
N TRP A 144 -15.55 -15.14 6.47
CA TRP A 144 -16.59 -16.15 6.26
C TRP A 144 -16.45 -17.37 7.21
N TRP A 145 -15.26 -17.60 7.75
CA TRP A 145 -14.94 -18.67 8.70
C TRP A 145 -15.05 -18.23 10.16
N GLU A 146 -15.18 -16.93 10.44
CA GLU A 146 -15.28 -16.44 11.82
C GLU A 146 -16.64 -16.78 12.43
N PRO A 147 -16.67 -17.28 13.69
CA PRO A 147 -17.92 -17.55 14.36
C PRO A 147 -18.73 -16.26 14.57
N SER A 148 -20.01 -16.31 14.21
CA SER A 148 -20.97 -15.29 14.65
C SER A 148 -21.12 -15.39 16.16
N LYS A 149 -21.22 -14.24 16.85
CA LYS A 149 -21.59 -14.28 18.27
C LYS A 149 -23.06 -14.71 18.28
N GLY A 150 -23.33 -15.92 18.77
CA GLY A 150 -24.68 -16.46 18.96
C GLY A 150 -25.46 -15.70 20.02
#